data_AF-A0A1H2PVL3-F1
#
_entry.id   AF-A0A1H2PVL3-F1
#
_cell.length_a   1.000
_cell.length_b   1.000
_cell.length_c   1.000
_cell.angle_alpha   90.00
_cell.angle_beta   90.00
_cell.angle_gamma   90.00
#
_symmetry.space_group_name_H-M   'P 1'
#
loop_
_entity.id
_entity.type
_entity.pdbx_description
1 polymer ?
#
loop_
_entity_poly.entity_id
_entity_poly.type
_entity_poly.pdbx_seq_one_letter_code
_entity_poly.pdbx_strand_id
1 'polypeptide(L)'
;MSRRSHFPDDAAPSDDLSDDGYGRPSKSQRKRDMHALQEIGDAIAALPKDALKRVPMPEALYDAIREARRITDHEGRRRQMQYVGRVMRTLEQQEVAALQAALAAIRGDSRAETAKLHAVERWRERLLADDAAMTEFLAAHPQADSQQGRTLVRNARREAAAGKPPRYFREIFQWVKAAIDAGNAGATADDGADAFDDDDDDNGAAWTGGRAPTGAARAADATDEVDEADEDDARDAAARLRALRGQ
;
A
#
# COMPACT_ATOMS: atom_id res chain seq x y z
N MET A 1 92.62 31.21 -4.60
CA MET A 1 92.12 32.09 -3.51
C MET A 1 90.60 32.09 -3.56
N SER A 2 89.96 31.97 -2.40
CA SER A 2 88.51 32.16 -2.12
C SER A 2 87.52 31.22 -2.80
N ARG A 3 86.46 30.72 -2.14
CA ARG A 3 86.12 30.58 -0.72
C ARG A 3 84.91 29.64 -0.71
N ARG A 4 84.93 28.69 0.22
CA ARG A 4 83.86 27.74 0.54
C ARG A 4 82.62 28.51 1.04
N SER A 5 81.44 28.21 0.52
CA SER A 5 80.17 28.49 1.20
C SER A 5 79.45 27.16 1.43
N HIS A 6 79.75 26.57 2.58
CA HIS A 6 79.01 25.49 3.19
C HIS A 6 77.72 26.10 3.77
N PHE A 7 76.58 25.78 3.17
CA PHE A 7 75.29 25.98 3.80
C PHE A 7 74.89 24.68 4.50
N PRO A 8 74.54 24.72 5.79
CA PRO A 8 74.19 23.53 6.55
C PRO A 8 72.81 23.02 6.14
N ASP A 9 72.76 21.70 5.88
CA ASP A 9 71.56 20.87 5.98
C ASP A 9 70.98 21.01 7.39
N ASP A 10 69.90 21.77 7.56
CA ASP A 10 68.96 21.61 8.67
C ASP A 10 67.72 22.48 8.43
N ALA A 11 66.80 21.94 7.63
CA ALA A 11 65.39 22.28 7.76
C ALA A 11 64.64 20.95 7.58
N ALA A 12 64.07 20.50 8.69
CA ALA A 12 63.39 19.24 8.88
C ALA A 12 62.52 18.84 7.67
N PRO A 13 62.34 17.53 7.41
CA PRO A 13 61.20 17.11 6.62
C PRO A 13 59.98 17.74 7.28
N SER A 14 59.30 18.64 6.58
CA SER A 14 57.92 18.91 6.91
C SER A 14 57.24 17.56 6.77
N ASP A 15 57.01 16.90 7.91
CA ASP A 15 55.98 15.90 8.04
C ASP A 15 54.71 16.60 7.55
N ASP A 16 54.45 16.44 6.26
CA ASP A 16 53.15 16.59 5.64
C ASP A 16 52.30 15.50 6.29
N LEU A 17 51.88 15.80 7.51
CA LEU A 17 50.91 15.06 8.27
C LEU A 17 49.72 14.93 7.35
N SER A 18 49.63 13.74 6.77
CA SER A 18 48.55 13.28 5.94
C SER A 18 47.29 13.31 6.80
N ASP A 19 46.63 14.47 6.84
CA ASP A 19 45.35 14.70 7.51
C ASP A 19 44.19 14.49 6.53
N ASP A 20 44.26 13.43 5.73
CA ASP A 20 43.19 13.00 4.84
C ASP A 20 42.44 11.75 5.36
N GLY A 21 42.63 11.40 6.63
CA GLY A 21 42.33 10.06 7.14
C GLY A 21 40.99 9.79 7.83
N TYR A 22 40.22 10.78 8.33
CA TYR A 22 39.05 10.45 9.17
C TYR A 22 37.87 11.41 8.97
N GLY A 23 36.99 11.10 8.01
CA GLY A 23 35.62 11.64 7.99
C GLY A 23 35.05 12.04 6.62
N ARG A 24 35.88 12.15 5.57
CA ARG A 24 35.38 12.49 4.24
C ARG A 24 34.93 11.22 3.49
N PRO A 25 33.66 11.12 3.05
CA PRO A 25 33.19 9.96 2.30
C PRO A 25 34.01 9.76 1.04
N SER A 26 34.40 8.51 0.75
CA SER A 26 35.15 8.18 -0.46
C SER A 26 34.34 8.57 -1.71
N LYS A 27 35.02 8.84 -2.83
CA LYS A 27 34.36 9.13 -4.13
C LYS A 27 33.36 8.02 -4.50
N SER A 28 33.68 6.77 -4.16
CA SER A 28 32.82 5.60 -4.36
C SER A 28 31.57 5.64 -3.46
N GLN A 29 31.71 6.01 -2.19
CA GLN A 29 30.60 6.14 -1.25
C GLN A 29 29.62 7.25 -1.69
N ARG A 30 30.14 8.44 -2.02
CA ARG A 30 29.30 9.54 -2.52
C ARG A 30 28.47 9.15 -3.74
N LYS A 31 29.06 8.37 -4.65
CA LYS A 31 28.34 7.85 -5.82
C LYS A 31 27.21 6.90 -5.40
N ARG A 32 27.46 5.98 -4.47
CA ARG A 32 26.43 5.07 -3.94
C ARG A 32 25.29 5.83 -3.26
N ASP A 33 25.61 6.80 -2.42
CA ASP A 33 24.60 7.61 -1.71
C ASP A 33 23.72 8.39 -2.70
N MET A 34 24.33 8.95 -3.75
CA MET A 34 23.61 9.62 -4.83
C MET A 34 22.66 8.68 -5.59
N HIS A 35 23.09 7.45 -5.87
CA HIS A 35 22.24 6.45 -6.51
C HIS A 35 21.09 6.02 -5.60
N ALA A 36 21.34 5.82 -4.30
CA ALA A 36 20.30 5.47 -3.34
C ALA A 36 19.20 6.55 -3.26
N LEU A 37 19.58 7.84 -3.25
CA LEU A 37 18.61 8.94 -3.28
C LEU A 37 17.81 8.98 -4.59
N GLN A 38 18.46 8.72 -5.72
CA GLN A 38 17.79 8.62 -7.02
C GLN A 38 16.77 7.47 -7.03
N GLU A 39 17.15 6.29 -6.52
CA GLU A 39 16.28 5.11 -6.45
C GLU A 39 15.04 5.36 -5.59
N ILE A 40 15.16 6.14 -4.51
CA ILE A 40 14.00 6.56 -3.71
C ILE A 40 13.06 7.44 -4.54
N GLY A 41 13.60 8.44 -5.24
CA GLY A 41 12.82 9.30 -6.12
C GLY A 41 12.11 8.53 -7.24
N ASP A 42 12.82 7.58 -7.86
CA ASP A 42 12.29 6.69 -8.89
C ASP A 42 11.17 5.79 -8.33
N ALA A 43 11.37 5.23 -7.14
CA ALA A 43 10.37 4.41 -6.46
C ALA A 43 9.09 5.20 -6.15
N ILE A 44 9.21 6.45 -5.68
CA ILE A 44 8.06 7.31 -5.40
C ILE A 44 7.31 7.66 -6.70
N ALA A 45 8.04 8.01 -7.77
CA ALA A 45 7.44 8.35 -9.05
C ALA A 45 6.69 7.18 -9.72
N ALA A 46 7.07 5.94 -9.39
CA ALA A 46 6.42 4.72 -9.85
C ALA A 46 5.16 4.34 -9.04
N LEU A 47 4.88 5.01 -7.91
CA LEU A 47 3.72 4.67 -7.09
C LEU A 47 2.38 4.95 -7.79
N PRO A 48 1.34 4.13 -7.52
CA PRO A 48 -0.04 4.46 -7.87
C PRO A 48 -0.46 5.83 -7.31
N LYS A 49 -1.42 6.49 -7.97
CA LYS A 49 -1.86 7.85 -7.61
C LYS A 49 -2.28 7.96 -6.14
N ASP A 50 -2.98 6.97 -5.60
CA ASP A 50 -3.47 7.00 -4.22
C ASP A 50 -2.40 6.65 -3.19
N ALA A 51 -1.41 5.84 -3.55
CA ALA A 51 -0.24 5.59 -2.71
C ALA A 51 0.65 6.84 -2.63
N LEU A 52 0.83 7.57 -3.75
CA LEU A 52 1.63 8.79 -3.79
C LEU A 52 1.11 9.87 -2.83
N LYS A 53 -0.22 10.02 -2.73
CA LYS A 53 -0.86 10.99 -1.80
C LYS A 53 -0.55 10.73 -0.32
N ARG A 54 -0.18 9.50 0.03
CA ARG A 54 0.13 9.08 1.41
C ARG A 54 1.61 9.27 1.78
N VAL A 55 2.47 9.61 0.81
CA VAL A 55 3.90 9.79 1.07
C VAL A 55 4.15 11.22 1.58
N PRO A 56 4.67 11.39 2.81
CA PRO A 56 4.99 12.72 3.33
C PRO A 56 6.24 13.24 2.61
N MET A 57 6.09 14.32 1.83
CA MET A 57 7.21 14.92 1.12
C MET A 57 7.09 16.44 1.01
N PRO A 58 8.22 17.17 0.92
CA PRO A 58 8.20 18.60 0.67
C PRO A 58 7.58 18.94 -0.68
N GLU A 59 6.98 20.12 -0.78
CA GLU A 59 6.28 20.62 -1.98
C GLU A 59 7.17 20.56 -3.22
N ALA A 60 8.43 20.97 -3.10
CA ALA A 60 9.40 20.94 -4.20
C ALA A 60 9.62 19.53 -4.78
N LEU A 61 9.62 18.49 -3.93
CA LEU A 61 9.74 17.10 -4.38
C LEU A 61 8.42 16.63 -5.02
N TYR A 62 7.29 16.96 -4.40
CA TYR A 62 5.98 16.59 -4.91
C TYR A 62 5.74 17.13 -6.33
N ASP A 63 6.05 18.41 -6.56
CA ASP A 63 5.93 19.03 -7.87
C ASP A 63 6.86 18.41 -8.91
N ALA A 64 8.12 18.15 -8.52
CA ALA A 64 9.08 17.51 -9.40
C ALA A 64 8.61 16.12 -9.85
N ILE A 65 8.06 15.32 -8.93
CA ILE A 65 7.51 13.99 -9.21
C ILE A 65 6.23 14.07 -10.03
N ARG A 66 5.31 14.98 -9.69
CA ARG A 66 4.08 15.20 -10.45
C ARG A 66 4.38 15.53 -11.92
N GLU A 67 5.35 16.41 -12.15
CA GLU A 67 5.78 16.76 -13.49
C GLU A 67 6.44 15.57 -14.21
N ALA A 68 7.29 14.81 -13.52
CA ALA A 68 7.89 13.60 -14.09
C ALA A 68 6.86 12.57 -14.58
N ARG A 69 5.73 12.46 -13.87
CA ARG A 69 4.62 11.57 -14.24
C ARG A 69 3.79 12.09 -15.41
N ARG A 70 3.77 13.40 -15.64
CA ARG A 70 3.05 14.05 -16.74
C ARG A 70 3.82 13.96 -18.06
N ILE A 71 5.15 13.98 -18.01
CA ILE A 71 6.00 13.89 -19.19
C ILE A 71 5.92 12.48 -19.80
N THR A 72 5.51 12.42 -21.06
CA THR A 72 5.41 11.18 -21.85
C THR A 72 6.68 10.89 -22.65
N ASP A 73 7.43 11.92 -23.05
CA ASP A 73 8.70 11.77 -23.75
C ASP A 73 9.77 11.12 -22.86
N HIS A 74 10.46 10.11 -23.38
CA HIS A 74 11.43 9.34 -22.62
C HIS A 74 12.62 10.19 -22.17
N GLU A 75 13.12 11.06 -23.05
CA GLU A 75 14.28 11.91 -22.76
C GLU A 75 13.91 13.03 -21.77
N GLY A 76 12.75 13.65 -21.96
CA GLY A 76 12.18 14.63 -21.04
C GLY A 76 11.96 14.04 -19.65
N ARG A 77 11.36 12.84 -19.57
CA ARG A 77 11.15 12.14 -18.30
C ARG A 77 12.49 11.80 -17.64
N ARG A 78 13.47 11.31 -18.40
CA ARG A 78 14.81 11.01 -17.89
C ARG A 78 15.48 12.25 -17.29
N ARG A 79 15.38 13.40 -17.94
CA ARG A 79 15.92 14.68 -17.42
C ARG A 79 15.17 15.14 -16.17
N GLN A 80 13.85 15.00 -16.15
CA GLN A 80 13.06 15.34 -14.98
C GLN A 80 13.38 14.43 -13.79
N MET A 81 13.62 13.14 -14.01
CA MET A 81 14.07 12.24 -12.94
C MET A 81 15.46 12.60 -12.41
N GLN A 82 16.36 13.11 -13.25
CA GLN A 82 17.64 13.66 -12.76
C GLN A 82 17.46 14.92 -11.91
N TYR A 83 16.47 15.76 -12.25
CA TYR A 83 16.08 16.90 -11.42
C TYR A 83 15.51 16.44 -10.09
N VAL A 84 14.62 15.44 -10.08
CA VAL A 84 14.14 14.79 -8.85
C VAL A 84 15.33 14.33 -7.99
N GLY A 85 16.32 13.64 -8.57
CA GLY A 85 17.52 13.24 -7.85
C GLY A 85 18.40 14.40 -7.36
N ARG A 86 18.29 15.60 -7.96
CA ARG A 86 18.92 16.83 -7.44
C ARG A 86 18.12 17.38 -6.25
N VAL A 87 16.80 17.42 -6.33
CA VAL A 87 15.92 17.82 -5.21
C VAL A 87 16.09 16.88 -4.01
N MET A 88 16.18 15.57 -4.24
CA MET A 88 16.43 14.59 -3.19
C MET A 88 17.74 14.85 -2.41
N ARG A 89 18.73 15.50 -3.03
CA ARG A 89 20.01 15.85 -2.38
C ARG A 89 19.94 17.10 -1.50
N THR A 90 18.87 17.88 -1.61
CA THR A 90 18.65 19.05 -0.75
C THR A 90 17.80 18.73 0.47
N LEU A 91 17.26 17.52 0.56
CA LEU A 91 16.45 17.08 1.68
C LEU A 91 17.29 16.82 2.91
N GLU A 92 16.69 17.09 4.07
CA GLU A 92 17.27 16.76 5.36
C GLU A 92 17.14 15.26 5.65
N GLN A 93 18.01 14.74 6.54
CA GLN A 93 18.12 13.30 6.78
C GLN A 93 16.81 12.68 7.28
N GLN A 94 16.05 13.42 8.09
CA GLN A 94 14.75 12.99 8.60
C GLN A 94 13.67 12.96 7.52
N GLU A 95 13.73 13.86 6.52
CA GLU A 95 12.80 13.85 5.39
C GLU A 95 13.05 12.60 4.53
N VAL A 96 14.32 12.31 4.23
CA VAL A 96 14.70 11.09 3.50
C VAL A 96 14.28 9.83 4.27
N ALA A 97 14.45 9.81 5.60
CA ALA A 97 14.02 8.70 6.43
C ALA A 97 12.49 8.51 6.41
N ALA A 98 11.72 9.60 6.45
CA ALA A 98 10.25 9.54 6.35
C ALA A 98 9.80 8.98 4.99
N LEU A 99 10.45 9.37 3.90
CA LEU A 99 10.18 8.82 2.56
C LEU A 99 10.46 7.31 2.50
N GLN A 100 11.59 6.87 3.05
CA GLN A 100 11.94 5.45 3.10
C GLN A 100 10.95 4.64 3.93
N ALA A 101 10.55 5.16 5.10
CA ALA A 101 9.56 4.53 5.96
C ALA A 101 8.19 4.40 5.25
N ALA A 102 7.74 5.46 4.57
CA ALA A 102 6.51 5.44 3.80
C ALA A 102 6.56 4.40 2.65
N LEU A 103 7.67 4.34 1.91
CA LEU A 103 7.88 3.33 0.88
C LEU A 103 7.90 1.91 1.45
N ALA A 104 8.52 1.71 2.62
CA ALA A 104 8.56 0.42 3.29
C ALA A 104 7.16 -0.02 3.73
N ALA A 105 6.36 0.88 4.31
CA ALA A 105 4.98 0.61 4.69
C ALA A 105 4.13 0.20 3.48
N ILE A 106 4.17 0.98 2.39
CA ILE A 106 3.42 0.67 1.15
C ILE A 106 3.83 -0.70 0.57
N ARG A 107 5.13 -1.02 0.59
CA ARG A 107 5.63 -2.33 0.15
C ARG A 107 5.20 -3.45 1.08
N GLY A 108 5.16 -3.19 2.39
CA GLY A 108 4.65 -4.11 3.41
C GLY A 108 3.19 -4.47 3.15
N ASP A 109 2.34 -3.46 2.97
CA ASP A 109 0.92 -3.64 2.62
C ASP A 109 0.77 -4.51 1.35
N SER A 110 1.54 -4.18 0.31
CA SER A 110 1.49 -4.91 -0.96
C SER A 110 1.90 -6.37 -0.83
N ARG A 111 2.93 -6.67 -0.02
CA ARG A 111 3.37 -8.04 0.27
C ARG A 111 2.33 -8.79 1.08
N ALA A 112 1.74 -8.15 2.09
CA ALA A 112 0.67 -8.74 2.89
C ALA A 112 -0.54 -9.10 2.02
N GLU A 113 -0.99 -8.20 1.14
CA GLU A 113 -2.08 -8.47 0.20
C GLU A 113 -1.74 -9.62 -0.77
N THR A 114 -0.53 -9.64 -1.31
CA THR A 114 -0.08 -10.74 -2.19
C THR A 114 -0.07 -12.07 -1.44
N ALA A 115 0.44 -12.09 -0.20
CA ALA A 115 0.45 -13.29 0.63
C ALA A 115 -0.96 -13.78 0.97
N LYS A 116 -1.91 -12.86 1.23
CA LYS A 116 -3.33 -13.19 1.42
C LYS A 116 -3.92 -13.85 0.16
N LEU A 117 -3.70 -13.28 -1.02
CA LEU A 117 -4.19 -13.85 -2.28
C LEU A 117 -3.67 -15.27 -2.49
N HIS A 118 -2.38 -15.51 -2.26
CA HIS A 118 -1.82 -16.86 -2.33
C HIS A 118 -2.38 -17.80 -1.26
N ALA A 119 -2.70 -17.31 -0.06
CA ALA A 119 -3.38 -18.11 0.95
C ALA A 119 -4.78 -18.54 0.49
N VAL A 120 -5.54 -17.62 -0.12
CA VAL A 120 -6.87 -17.92 -0.71
C VAL A 120 -6.74 -18.99 -1.79
N GLU A 121 -5.76 -18.88 -2.68
CA GLU A 121 -5.51 -19.85 -3.75
C GLU A 121 -5.21 -21.24 -3.20
N ARG A 122 -4.28 -21.34 -2.25
CA ARG A 122 -3.92 -22.61 -1.59
C ARG A 122 -5.13 -23.25 -0.92
N TRP A 123 -5.94 -22.46 -0.19
CA TRP A 123 -7.13 -22.98 0.47
C TRP A 123 -8.16 -23.51 -0.53
N ARG A 124 -8.43 -22.77 -1.61
CA ARG A 124 -9.34 -23.22 -2.67
C ARG A 124 -8.90 -24.57 -3.25
N GLU A 125 -7.61 -24.72 -3.56
CA GLU A 125 -7.07 -25.97 -4.11
C GLU A 125 -7.22 -27.13 -3.10
N ARG A 126 -6.87 -26.89 -1.83
CA ARG A 126 -7.00 -27.89 -0.76
C ARG A 126 -8.45 -28.33 -0.54
N LEU A 127 -9.39 -27.39 -0.52
CA LEU A 127 -10.83 -27.67 -0.36
C LEU A 127 -11.38 -28.53 -1.51
N LEU A 128 -10.85 -28.35 -2.72
CA LEU A 128 -11.24 -29.17 -3.87
C LEU A 128 -10.61 -30.57 -3.84
N ALA A 129 -9.41 -30.71 -3.27
CA ALA A 129 -8.69 -31.97 -3.19
C ALA A 129 -9.17 -32.88 -2.05
N ASP A 130 -9.47 -32.31 -0.88
CA ASP A 130 -9.77 -33.07 0.35
C ASP A 130 -10.96 -32.49 1.11
N ASP A 131 -11.85 -33.37 1.57
CA ASP A 131 -12.99 -33.00 2.41
C ASP A 131 -12.58 -32.63 3.84
N ALA A 132 -11.46 -33.17 4.35
CA ALA A 132 -10.93 -32.82 5.67
C ALA A 132 -10.47 -31.34 5.73
N ALA A 133 -10.04 -30.78 4.59
CA ALA A 133 -9.65 -29.38 4.49
C ALA A 133 -10.78 -28.41 4.84
N MET A 134 -12.05 -28.81 4.69
CA MET A 134 -13.20 -28.00 5.12
C MET A 134 -13.21 -27.82 6.64
N THR A 135 -12.94 -28.89 7.39
CA THR A 135 -12.91 -28.84 8.86
C THR A 135 -11.76 -27.97 9.35
N GLU A 136 -10.58 -28.09 8.75
CA GLU A 136 -9.43 -27.24 9.07
C GLU A 136 -9.69 -25.76 8.77
N PHE A 137 -10.30 -25.47 7.61
CA PHE A 137 -10.63 -24.10 7.23
C PHE A 137 -11.62 -23.45 8.20
N LEU A 138 -12.68 -24.19 8.59
CA LEU A 138 -13.68 -23.70 9.54
C LEU A 138 -13.12 -23.55 10.96
N ALA A 139 -12.13 -24.36 11.34
CA ALA A 139 -11.43 -24.17 12.61
C ALA A 139 -10.59 -22.88 12.62
N ALA A 140 -9.94 -22.55 11.49
CA ALA A 140 -9.17 -21.31 11.35
C ALA A 140 -10.04 -20.07 11.11
N HIS A 141 -11.23 -20.24 10.51
CA HIS A 141 -12.16 -19.17 10.18
C HIS A 141 -13.60 -19.53 10.63
N PRO A 142 -13.90 -19.48 11.94
CA PRO A 142 -15.20 -19.91 12.49
C PRO A 142 -16.41 -19.11 11.99
N GLN A 143 -16.19 -17.87 11.56
CA GLN A 143 -17.20 -16.97 10.99
C GLN A 143 -17.67 -17.37 9.58
N ALA A 144 -17.00 -18.33 8.92
CA ALA A 144 -17.34 -18.72 7.56
C ALA A 144 -18.61 -19.60 7.51
N ASP A 145 -19.49 -19.35 6.53
CA ASP A 145 -20.69 -20.17 6.33
C ASP A 145 -20.31 -21.57 5.83
N SER A 146 -20.40 -22.54 6.74
CA SER A 146 -20.04 -23.93 6.48
C SER A 146 -20.95 -24.66 5.49
N GLN A 147 -22.21 -24.23 5.36
CA GLN A 147 -23.16 -24.84 4.42
C GLN A 147 -22.93 -24.32 3.01
N GLN A 148 -22.67 -23.02 2.88
CA GLN A 148 -22.28 -22.40 1.62
C GLN A 148 -20.98 -23.01 1.09
N GLY A 149 -19.92 -23.08 1.93
CA GLY A 149 -18.62 -23.63 1.53
C GLY A 149 -18.73 -25.07 1.01
N ARG A 150 -19.44 -25.96 1.72
CA ARG A 150 -19.64 -27.36 1.27
C ARG A 150 -20.41 -27.45 -0.04
N THR A 151 -21.42 -26.59 -0.23
CA THR A 151 -22.20 -26.55 -1.46
C THR A 151 -21.35 -26.13 -2.65
N LEU A 152 -20.52 -25.10 -2.48
CA LEU A 152 -19.60 -24.60 -3.50
C LEU A 152 -18.59 -25.69 -3.92
N VAL A 153 -17.93 -26.34 -2.96
CA VAL A 153 -16.95 -27.42 -3.22
C VAL A 153 -17.58 -28.56 -4.02
N ARG A 154 -18.73 -29.07 -3.57
CA ARG A 154 -19.44 -30.16 -4.25
C ARG A 154 -19.81 -29.78 -5.69
N ASN A 155 -20.33 -28.57 -5.89
CA ASN A 155 -20.73 -28.10 -7.21
C ASN A 155 -19.51 -27.88 -8.13
N ALA A 156 -18.41 -27.36 -7.60
CA ALA A 156 -17.16 -27.19 -8.35
C ALA A 156 -16.56 -28.52 -8.81
N ARG A 157 -16.53 -29.54 -7.95
CA ARG A 157 -16.08 -30.89 -8.35
C ARG A 157 -16.98 -31.48 -9.44
N ARG A 158 -18.29 -31.27 -9.36
CA ARG A 158 -19.25 -31.69 -10.40
C ARG A 158 -19.05 -30.94 -11.72
N GLU A 159 -18.77 -29.63 -11.69
CA GLU A 159 -18.44 -28.86 -12.90
C GLU A 159 -17.15 -29.33 -13.55
N ALA A 160 -16.11 -29.59 -12.75
CA ALA A 160 -14.82 -30.10 -13.23
C ALA A 160 -14.98 -31.48 -13.89
N ALA A 161 -15.72 -32.39 -13.25
CA ALA A 161 -16.01 -33.71 -13.82
C ALA A 161 -16.84 -33.64 -15.12
N ALA A 162 -17.69 -32.62 -15.26
CA ALA A 162 -18.52 -32.40 -16.44
C ALA A 162 -17.84 -31.56 -17.53
N GLY A 163 -16.57 -31.14 -17.35
CA GLY A 163 -15.86 -30.29 -18.31
C GLY A 163 -16.49 -28.91 -18.52
N LYS A 164 -17.26 -28.42 -17.54
CA LYS A 164 -17.98 -27.13 -17.65
C LYS A 164 -17.05 -25.97 -17.28
N PRO A 165 -17.35 -24.74 -17.74
CA PRO A 165 -16.65 -23.54 -17.29
C PRO A 165 -16.63 -23.46 -15.74
N PRO A 166 -15.49 -23.11 -15.13
CA PRO A 166 -15.29 -23.27 -13.69
C PRO A 166 -15.89 -22.09 -12.91
N ARG A 167 -17.22 -22.02 -12.85
CA ARG A 167 -17.94 -20.95 -12.15
C ARG A 167 -17.74 -21.10 -10.64
N TYR A 168 -18.05 -22.28 -10.07
CA TYR A 168 -17.96 -22.47 -8.63
C TYR A 168 -16.52 -22.41 -8.12
N PHE A 169 -15.53 -22.72 -8.97
CA PHE A 169 -14.11 -22.51 -8.63
C PHE A 169 -13.80 -21.03 -8.31
N ARG A 170 -14.40 -20.09 -9.05
CA ARG A 170 -14.27 -18.65 -8.80
C ARG A 170 -15.06 -18.25 -7.56
N GLU A 171 -16.24 -18.84 -7.33
CA GLU A 171 -17.05 -18.56 -6.14
C GLU A 171 -16.38 -19.04 -4.84
N ILE A 172 -15.69 -20.20 -4.86
CA ILE A 172 -14.89 -20.67 -3.71
C ILE A 172 -13.81 -19.66 -3.36
N PHE A 173 -13.11 -19.10 -4.37
CA PHE A 173 -12.10 -18.06 -4.12
C PHE A 173 -12.69 -16.86 -3.38
N GLN A 174 -13.85 -16.35 -3.82
CA GLN A 174 -14.49 -15.20 -3.18
C GLN A 174 -14.97 -15.53 -1.76
N TRP A 175 -15.52 -16.73 -1.55
CA TRP A 175 -15.95 -17.18 -0.22
C TRP A 175 -14.78 -17.31 0.75
N VAL A 176 -13.67 -17.95 0.33
CA VAL A 176 -12.45 -18.07 1.14
C VAL A 176 -11.87 -16.69 1.43
N LYS A 177 -11.78 -15.81 0.43
CA LYS A 177 -11.29 -14.43 0.59
C LYS A 177 -12.12 -13.67 1.62
N ALA A 178 -13.45 -13.71 1.51
CA ALA A 178 -14.35 -13.03 2.44
C ALA A 178 -14.20 -13.55 3.88
N ALA A 179 -14.05 -14.86 4.07
CA ALA A 179 -13.81 -15.44 5.38
C ALA A 179 -12.46 -15.01 5.98
N ILE A 180 -11.38 -15.01 5.20
CA ILE A 180 -10.06 -14.54 5.65
C ILE A 180 -10.11 -13.04 6.00
N ASP A 181 -10.75 -12.22 5.16
CA ASP A 181 -10.88 -10.78 5.38
C ASP A 181 -11.69 -10.48 6.66
N ALA A 182 -12.79 -11.21 6.90
CA ALA A 182 -13.60 -11.08 8.11
C ALA A 182 -12.85 -11.49 9.39
N GLY A 183 -12.02 -12.54 9.33
CA GLY A 183 -11.21 -12.97 10.47
C GLY A 183 -10.16 -11.95 10.87
N ASN A 184 -9.54 -11.29 9.88
CA ASN A 184 -8.56 -10.23 10.13
C ASN A 184 -9.20 -8.98 10.76
N ALA A 185 -10.44 -8.65 10.39
CA ALA A 185 -11.16 -7.50 10.97
C ALA A 185 -11.58 -7.73 12.44
N GLY A 186 -11.88 -8.97 12.83
CA GLY A 186 -12.21 -9.32 14.21
C GLY A 186 -11.00 -9.28 15.15
N ALA A 187 -9.80 -9.62 14.66
CA ALA A 187 -8.57 -9.62 15.46
C ALA A 187 -8.08 -8.20 15.85
N THR A 188 -8.39 -7.18 15.04
CA THR A 188 -7.95 -5.80 15.29
C THR A 188 -8.78 -5.04 16.33
N ALA A 189 -9.86 -5.63 16.85
CA ALA A 189 -10.79 -4.97 17.76
C ALA A 189 -10.59 -5.34 19.25
N ASP A 190 -9.68 -6.27 19.57
CA ASP A 190 -9.55 -6.86 20.92
C ASP A 190 -8.34 -6.32 21.73
N ASP A 191 -7.36 -5.66 21.09
CA ASP A 191 -6.12 -5.19 21.74
C ASP A 191 -6.25 -3.83 22.47
N GLY A 192 -7.45 -3.46 22.94
CA GLY A 192 -7.76 -2.09 23.39
C GLY A 192 -8.51 -1.95 24.71
N ALA A 193 -8.43 -2.92 25.62
CA ALA A 193 -9.09 -2.81 26.92
C ALA A 193 -8.24 -3.39 28.07
N ASP A 194 -7.05 -2.84 28.29
CA ASP A 194 -6.44 -2.89 29.62
C ASP A 194 -7.07 -1.79 30.47
N ALA A 195 -7.97 -2.25 31.35
CA ALA A 195 -8.56 -1.48 32.42
C ALA A 195 -7.46 -0.91 33.34
N PHE A 196 -7.27 0.40 33.29
CA PHE A 196 -6.71 1.14 34.41
C PHE A 196 -7.81 1.29 35.45
N ASP A 197 -7.84 0.35 36.39
CA ASP A 197 -8.48 0.50 37.69
C ASP A 197 -7.55 1.40 38.53
N ASP A 198 -7.79 2.71 38.49
CA ASP A 198 -7.27 3.64 39.48
C ASP A 198 -8.47 4.12 40.30
N ASP A 199 -8.66 3.43 41.43
CA ASP A 199 -9.32 3.98 42.61
C ASP A 199 -8.60 5.28 42.99
N ASP A 200 -9.24 6.44 42.85
CA ASP A 200 -9.02 7.53 43.78
C ASP A 200 -10.17 8.54 43.82
N ASP A 201 -10.36 9.02 45.05
CA ASP A 201 -11.50 9.70 45.64
C ASP A 201 -11.77 11.14 45.14
N ASP A 202 -13.04 11.53 45.34
CA ASP A 202 -13.50 12.84 45.80
C ASP A 202 -13.29 14.10 44.93
N ASN A 203 -14.38 14.66 44.38
CA ASN A 203 -14.82 16.03 44.70
C ASN A 203 -16.18 16.34 44.04
N GLY A 204 -17.18 16.65 44.86
CA GLY A 204 -18.52 17.04 44.42
C GLY A 204 -18.60 18.46 43.85
N ALA A 205 -19.50 18.65 42.90
CA ALA A 205 -20.24 19.91 42.73
C ALA A 205 -21.54 19.67 41.95
N ALA A 206 -22.64 19.84 42.67
CA ALA A 206 -23.99 19.87 42.15
C ALA A 206 -24.20 21.06 41.20
N TRP A 207 -24.83 20.83 40.04
CA TRP A 207 -25.60 21.86 39.34
C TRP A 207 -26.87 21.26 38.75
N THR A 208 -27.97 21.56 39.43
CA THR A 208 -29.34 21.23 39.05
C THR A 208 -29.84 22.17 37.96
N GLY A 209 -30.52 21.64 36.95
CA GLY A 209 -31.61 22.36 36.29
C GLY A 209 -31.73 22.19 34.79
N GLY A 210 -32.88 21.65 34.36
CA GLY A 210 -33.61 22.29 33.25
C GLY A 210 -33.96 21.46 32.02
N ARG A 211 -34.93 20.56 32.18
CA ARG A 211 -36.17 20.46 31.36
C ARG A 211 -36.05 20.36 29.82
N ALA A 212 -36.44 19.19 29.33
CA ALA A 212 -36.89 18.95 27.95
C ALA A 212 -38.16 19.73 27.57
N PRO A 213 -38.38 19.94 26.27
CA PRO A 213 -39.72 19.89 25.72
C PRO A 213 -39.91 18.78 24.68
N THR A 214 -40.93 17.99 24.94
CA THR A 214 -41.76 17.23 24.02
C THR A 214 -42.22 18.02 22.79
N GLY A 215 -42.23 17.39 21.62
CA GLY A 215 -42.87 17.94 20.43
C GLY A 215 -42.99 16.91 19.30
N ALA A 216 -44.14 16.25 19.23
CA ALA A 216 -44.55 15.42 18.10
C ALA A 216 -44.96 16.29 16.90
N ALA A 217 -44.59 15.86 15.68
CA ALA A 217 -45.27 16.29 14.45
C ALA A 217 -45.22 15.20 13.35
N ARG A 218 -46.39 15.02 12.75
CA ARG A 218 -46.85 14.13 11.67
C ARG A 218 -46.14 14.28 10.31
N ALA A 219 -46.04 13.15 9.63
CA ALA A 219 -46.53 12.81 8.27
C ALA A 219 -46.47 13.82 7.10
N ALA A 220 -45.80 13.40 6.03
CA ALA A 220 -46.18 13.52 4.59
C ALA A 220 -45.21 12.57 3.84
N ASP A 221 -45.65 11.46 3.24
CA ASP A 221 -46.29 11.33 1.93
C ASP A 221 -45.57 12.11 0.82
N ALA A 222 -44.77 11.38 0.04
CA ALA A 222 -44.28 11.78 -1.27
C ALA A 222 -44.18 10.50 -2.11
N THR A 223 -45.25 10.26 -2.84
CA THR A 223 -45.29 9.47 -4.08
C THR A 223 -44.40 10.11 -5.15
N ASP A 224 -44.13 9.30 -6.18
CA ASP A 224 -43.76 9.70 -7.55
C ASP A 224 -42.24 9.80 -7.85
N GLU A 225 -41.70 8.77 -8.51
CA GLU A 225 -41.36 8.81 -9.95
C GLU A 225 -40.69 7.49 -10.34
N VAL A 226 -41.43 6.68 -11.10
CA VAL A 226 -40.88 5.64 -11.96
C VAL A 226 -40.26 6.34 -13.16
N ASP A 227 -38.93 6.28 -13.29
CA ASP A 227 -38.28 6.66 -14.54
C ASP A 227 -37.79 5.40 -15.27
N GLU A 228 -38.27 5.31 -16.50
CA GLU A 228 -38.40 4.17 -17.37
C GLU A 228 -37.42 4.41 -18.52
N ALA A 229 -36.20 3.90 -18.39
CA ALA A 229 -35.20 4.00 -19.45
C ALA A 229 -34.15 2.88 -19.35
N ASP A 230 -34.51 1.66 -19.79
CA ASP A 230 -33.53 0.57 -19.89
C ASP A 230 -33.79 -0.45 -21.03
N GLU A 231 -34.48 -0.07 -22.12
CA GLU A 231 -34.78 -1.03 -23.21
C GLU A 231 -34.19 -0.74 -24.60
N ASP A 232 -33.53 0.40 -24.84
CA ASP A 232 -32.96 0.71 -26.17
C ASP A 232 -31.44 0.52 -26.30
N ASP A 233 -30.66 0.57 -25.21
CA ASP A 233 -29.21 0.34 -25.28
C ASP A 233 -28.82 -1.14 -25.44
N ALA A 234 -29.70 -2.07 -25.04
CA ALA A 234 -29.50 -3.51 -25.22
C ALA A 234 -29.62 -3.94 -26.70
N ARG A 235 -30.35 -3.19 -27.53
CA ARG A 235 -30.54 -3.51 -28.96
C ARG A 235 -29.36 -3.05 -29.83
N ASP A 236 -28.68 -1.97 -29.46
CA ASP A 236 -27.53 -1.43 -30.21
C ASP A 236 -26.24 -2.26 -29.97
N ALA A 237 -26.08 -2.84 -28.77
CA ALA A 237 -24.96 -3.73 -28.45
C ALA A 237 -25.00 -5.06 -29.24
N ALA A 238 -26.20 -5.60 -29.51
CA ALA A 238 -26.37 -6.83 -30.27
C ALA A 238 -26.12 -6.66 -31.78
N ALA A 239 -26.37 -5.46 -32.33
CA ALA A 239 -26.07 -5.14 -33.73
C ALA A 239 -24.56 -5.00 -33.99
N ARG A 240 -23.81 -4.42 -33.05
CA ARG A 240 -22.35 -4.23 -33.17
C ARG A 240 -21.55 -5.54 -33.10
N LEU A 241 -22.04 -6.56 -32.39
CA LEU A 241 -21.41 -7.87 -32.32
C LEU A 241 -21.65 -8.76 -33.56
N ARG A 242 -22.65 -8.44 -34.40
CA ARG A 242 -22.94 -9.17 -35.65
C ARG A 242 -22.07 -8.72 -36.83
N ALA A 243 -21.51 -7.51 -36.78
CA ALA A 243 -20.67 -6.95 -37.85
C ALA A 243 -19.19 -7.38 -37.80
N LEU A 244 -18.73 -7.96 -36.68
CA LEU A 244 -17.31 -8.33 -36.45
C LEU A 244 -17.01 -9.83 -36.63
N ARG A 245 -17.97 -10.64 -37.07
CA ARG A 245 -17.80 -12.09 -37.30
C ARG A 245 -18.01 -12.54 -38.75
N GLY A 246 -17.96 -11.60 -39.70
CA GLY A 246 -18.19 -11.86 -41.12
C GLY A 246 -17.19 -11.15 -42.02
N GLN A 247 -15.89 -11.36 -41.80
CA GLN A 247 -14.81 -11.22 -42.80
C GLN A 247 -13.71 -12.24 -42.47
#